data_AF-A0A7X7QZL2-F1
#
_entry.id   AF-A0A7X7QZL2-F1
#
_cell.length_a   1.000
_cell.length_b   1.000
_cell.length_c   1.000
_cell.angle_alpha   90.00
_cell.angle_beta   90.00
_cell.angle_gamma   90.00
#
_symmetry.space_group_name_H-M   'P 1'
#
loop_
_entity.id
_entity.type
_entity.pdbx_description
1 polymer ?
#
loop_
_entity_poly.entity_id
_entity_poly.type
_entity_poly.pdbx_seq_one_letter_code
_entity_poly.pdbx_strand_id
1 'polypeptide(L)'
;MTELNELHTLAHARKFTALEDAWMTLMQDLPGQVDELIAVIAWLVKVKERDRAQLYMAMLLDALSQQRPGEPALAVCYQAIAWFPEEESFRVCAAEQFAHAHKDHPYAAAIAARAGMRTSRPLDAVLGDIELRLPVVPGAYAIHRRRRIPVRIVEYSAADDKLVMTDGTAPFASNLATFYDQYEWLANDDFRALRVFEPGRLAAIARENPAELVIMHLKTCGRESVFRDFKDAVTGAIIPPGEWKEWWQGAKAAVLQHPLIECGQGSQPSLKLRETARNSDTVRQTEFDHAGPRRKAALMLGYLAEVRNGLPLNEGLCAEFAAALARQAGVEGEPVTALCSWLALRAAADVRPAEIPAYHAGWLEAPAAQRSFAFACGWEALLIEPFITFIPGVEPGWQERFAGVLPCAPYALAEQLVKALRAAGASSLVGGALEKVVSPEPGTAETFAWLWAAVVSGAPPTELPPQDDVALTLTLLAAVQQASVQREHSEQNLHQTLATLRHTVSLKRYELIRSVFQKLSPEQTATLFYSISANTGLSSPMRSQLMQMIGKTAGATA
;
A
#
# COMPACT_ATOMS: atom_id res chain seq x y z
N MET A 1 -16.01 50.81 30.75
CA MET A 1 -14.56 50.85 30.46
C MET A 1 -13.97 49.65 31.15
N THR A 2 -13.36 48.73 30.41
CA THR A 2 -12.59 47.62 31.00
C THR A 2 -11.45 48.19 31.85
N GLU A 3 -11.13 47.56 32.98
CA GLU A 3 -10.01 47.92 33.88
C GLU A 3 -8.68 48.12 33.11
N LEU A 4 -8.54 47.43 31.97
CA LEU A 4 -7.44 47.55 31.01
C LEU A 4 -7.32 48.94 30.33
N ASN A 5 -8.44 49.60 30.00
CA ASN A 5 -8.41 50.96 29.44
C ASN A 5 -8.04 52.01 30.50
N GLU A 6 -8.27 51.68 31.77
CA GLU A 6 -7.95 52.55 32.90
C GLU A 6 -6.44 52.63 33.15
N LEU A 7 -5.72 51.50 33.14
CA LEU A 7 -4.25 51.46 33.25
C LEU A 7 -3.56 52.34 32.21
N HIS A 8 -3.92 52.17 30.92
CA HIS A 8 -3.35 52.98 29.85
C HIS A 8 -3.68 54.47 30.04
N THR A 9 -4.91 54.80 30.42
CA THR A 9 -5.33 56.19 30.67
C THR A 9 -4.56 56.80 31.83
N LEU A 10 -4.37 56.06 32.93
CA LEU A 10 -3.63 56.51 34.11
C LEU A 10 -2.14 56.67 33.83
N ALA A 11 -1.56 55.74 33.06
CA ALA A 11 -0.19 55.84 32.58
C ALA A 11 -0.03 57.09 31.71
N HIS A 12 -0.84 57.25 30.66
CA HIS A 12 -0.83 58.42 29.77
C HIS A 12 -1.02 59.75 30.52
N ALA A 13 -1.89 59.78 31.53
CA ALA A 13 -2.15 60.96 32.37
C ALA A 13 -1.11 61.17 33.48
N ARG A 14 -0.07 60.32 33.58
CA ARG A 14 1.00 60.35 34.60
C ARG A 14 0.49 60.34 36.04
N LYS A 15 -0.65 59.68 36.29
CA LYS A 15 -1.25 59.52 37.62
C LYS A 15 -0.66 58.31 38.33
N PHE A 16 0.60 58.39 38.72
CA PHE A 16 1.39 57.21 39.13
C PHE A 16 0.89 56.49 40.38
N THR A 17 0.38 57.20 41.39
CA THR A 17 -0.20 56.56 42.60
C THR A 17 -1.43 55.72 42.25
N ALA A 18 -2.35 56.26 41.46
CA ALA A 18 -3.53 55.52 41.01
C ALA A 18 -3.17 54.38 40.03
N LEU A 19 -2.10 54.55 39.25
CA LEU A 19 -1.58 53.50 38.38
C LEU A 19 -1.06 52.30 39.20
N GLU A 20 -0.39 52.55 40.33
CA GLU A 20 0.14 51.51 41.23
C GLU A 20 -0.99 50.69 41.87
N ASP A 21 -2.05 51.34 42.36
CA ASP A 21 -3.22 50.66 42.94
C ASP A 21 -3.94 49.77 41.89
N ALA A 22 -4.11 50.29 40.67
CA ALA A 22 -4.68 49.54 39.56
C ALA A 22 -3.79 48.37 39.12
N TRP A 23 -2.46 48.57 39.12
CA TRP A 23 -1.47 47.53 38.82
C TRP A 23 -1.56 46.36 39.79
N MET A 24 -1.61 46.64 41.10
CA MET A 24 -1.70 45.61 42.14
C MET A 24 -2.98 44.77 42.06
N THR A 25 -4.09 45.38 41.62
CA THR A 25 -5.36 44.68 41.42
C THR A 25 -5.27 43.67 40.27
N LEU A 26 -4.64 44.07 39.17
CA LEU A 26 -4.49 43.27 37.96
C LEU A 26 -3.46 42.14 38.13
N MET A 27 -2.45 42.32 38.99
CA MET A 27 -1.52 41.22 39.34
C MET A 27 -2.17 40.05 40.09
N GLN A 28 -3.43 40.16 40.55
CA GLN A 28 -4.13 39.05 41.23
C GLN A 28 -4.66 37.99 40.25
N ASP A 29 -4.86 38.34 38.97
CA ASP A 29 -5.34 37.44 37.89
C ASP A 29 -4.49 37.60 36.61
N LEU A 30 -3.19 37.32 36.75
CA LEU A 30 -2.17 37.45 35.70
C LEU A 30 -2.44 36.72 34.37
N PRO A 31 -2.99 35.47 34.35
CA PRO A 31 -3.16 34.69 33.14
C PRO A 31 -3.73 35.38 31.89
N GLY A 32 -4.62 36.36 32.08
CA GLY A 32 -5.31 37.05 30.98
C GLY A 32 -4.85 38.49 30.76
N GLN A 33 -3.79 38.94 31.44
CA GLN A 33 -3.46 40.37 31.54
C GLN A 33 -1.98 40.69 31.30
N VAL A 34 -1.16 39.68 31.00
CA VAL A 34 0.30 39.83 30.85
C VAL A 34 0.66 40.81 29.74
N ASP A 35 0.01 40.72 28.57
CA ASP A 35 0.33 41.55 27.41
C ASP A 35 0.04 43.04 27.68
N GLU A 36 -1.03 43.32 28.42
CA GLU A 36 -1.42 44.68 28.74
C GLU A 36 -0.56 45.29 29.84
N LEU A 37 -0.16 44.50 30.84
CA LEU A 37 0.84 44.90 31.83
C LEU A 37 2.18 45.21 31.15
N ILE A 38 2.61 44.39 30.19
CA ILE A 38 3.80 44.63 29.36
C ILE A 38 3.64 45.92 28.53
N ALA A 39 2.47 46.18 27.95
CA ALA A 39 2.21 47.38 27.16
C ALA A 39 2.33 48.67 28.00
N VAL A 40 1.87 48.64 29.25
CA VAL A 40 2.06 49.75 30.21
C VAL A 40 3.55 49.94 30.54
N ILE A 41 4.30 48.87 30.79
CA ILE A 41 5.75 48.96 31.02
C ILE A 41 6.46 49.53 29.79
N ALA A 42 6.14 49.05 28.58
CA ALA A 42 6.68 49.56 27.32
C ALA A 42 6.44 51.07 27.17
N TRP A 43 5.23 51.52 27.54
CA TRP A 43 4.91 52.94 27.53
C TRP A 43 5.75 53.73 28.54
N LEU A 44 5.93 53.23 29.77
CA LEU A 44 6.77 53.86 30.79
C LEU A 44 8.23 53.98 30.34
N VAL A 45 8.77 52.94 29.70
CA VAL A 45 10.11 52.97 29.05
C VAL A 45 10.16 54.08 28.00
N LYS A 46 9.14 54.18 27.14
CA LYS A 46 9.06 55.19 26.08
C LYS A 46 9.04 56.62 26.62
N VAL A 47 8.36 56.87 27.75
CA VAL A 47 8.30 58.20 28.37
C VAL A 47 9.45 58.51 29.33
N LYS A 48 10.48 57.66 29.37
CA LYS A 48 11.68 57.79 30.21
C LYS A 48 11.45 57.66 31.73
N GLU A 49 10.36 57.03 32.15
CA GLU A 49 10.11 56.65 33.55
C GLU A 49 10.75 55.28 33.85
N ARG A 50 12.09 55.19 33.65
CA ARG A 50 12.83 53.92 33.62
C ARG A 50 12.76 53.16 34.95
N ASP A 51 12.97 53.84 36.08
CA ASP A 51 12.97 53.22 37.41
C ASP A 51 11.61 52.60 37.75
N ARG A 52 10.51 53.28 37.39
CA ARG A 52 9.15 52.76 37.59
C ARG A 52 8.84 51.61 36.66
N ALA A 53 9.24 51.71 35.39
CA ALA A 53 9.09 50.63 34.42
C ALA A 53 9.82 49.36 34.87
N GLN A 54 11.02 49.53 35.42
CA GLN A 54 11.82 48.44 35.99
C GLN A 54 11.18 47.83 37.23
N LEU A 55 10.70 48.65 38.17
CA LEU A 55 9.98 48.17 39.36
C LEU A 55 8.76 47.33 38.97
N TYR A 56 7.93 47.82 38.04
CA TYR A 56 6.75 47.10 37.58
C TYR A 56 7.09 45.82 36.83
N MET A 57 8.17 45.83 36.03
CA MET A 57 8.68 44.62 35.39
C MET A 57 9.15 43.59 36.43
N ALA A 58 9.85 44.02 37.49
CA ALA A 58 10.27 43.11 38.57
C ALA A 58 9.09 42.49 39.31
N MET A 59 8.06 43.29 39.62
CA MET A 59 6.82 42.81 40.26
C MET A 59 6.08 41.81 39.38
N LEU A 60 5.95 42.12 38.07
CA LEU A 60 5.34 41.22 37.09
C LEU A 60 6.09 39.90 37.00
N LEU A 61 7.43 39.94 36.91
CA LEU A 61 8.25 38.74 36.80
C LEU A 61 8.22 37.88 38.05
N ASP A 62 8.22 38.47 39.25
CA ASP A 62 8.09 37.72 40.51
C ASP A 62 6.74 36.98 40.56
N ALA A 63 5.64 37.69 40.32
CA ALA A 63 4.30 37.12 40.35
C ALA A 63 4.10 36.06 39.24
N LEU A 64 4.59 36.32 38.02
CA LEU A 64 4.49 35.40 36.89
C LEU A 64 5.34 34.15 37.10
N SER A 65 6.53 34.28 37.67
CA SER A 65 7.42 33.14 37.99
C SER A 65 6.81 32.20 39.03
N GLN A 66 6.00 32.71 39.96
CA GLN A 66 5.31 31.91 40.97
C GLN A 66 4.04 31.24 40.42
N GLN A 67 3.25 31.96 39.61
CA GLN A 67 1.96 31.47 39.12
C GLN A 67 2.07 30.63 37.83
N ARG A 68 3.03 30.94 36.96
CA ARG A 68 3.24 30.29 35.64
C ARG A 68 4.74 30.18 35.31
N PRO A 69 5.50 29.35 36.04
CA PRO A 69 6.92 29.15 35.77
C PRO A 69 7.16 28.51 34.40
N GLY A 70 8.36 28.71 33.86
CA GLY A 70 8.79 28.13 32.57
C GLY A 70 8.59 29.10 31.41
N GLU A 71 8.08 28.61 30.28
CA GLU A 71 8.02 29.37 29.01
C GLU A 71 7.31 30.73 29.12
N PRO A 72 6.14 30.87 29.80
CA PRO A 72 5.46 32.15 29.89
C PRO A 72 6.30 33.22 30.62
N ALA A 73 6.90 32.85 31.76
CA ALA A 73 7.76 33.76 32.51
C ALA A 73 9.07 34.06 31.76
N LEU A 74 9.66 33.05 31.11
CA LEU A 74 10.91 33.17 30.36
C LEU A 74 10.81 34.18 29.20
N ALA A 75 9.70 34.18 28.47
CA ALA A 75 9.46 35.14 27.40
C ALA A 75 9.48 36.59 27.92
N VAL A 76 8.86 36.83 29.07
CA VAL A 76 8.87 38.14 29.73
C VAL A 76 10.26 38.49 30.26
N CYS A 77 11.03 37.52 30.76
CA CYS A 77 12.42 37.74 31.18
C CYS A 77 13.30 38.24 30.02
N TYR A 78 13.15 37.67 28.81
CA TYR A 78 13.88 38.14 27.64
C TYR A 78 13.51 39.57 27.26
N GLN A 79 12.23 39.92 27.33
CA GLN A 79 11.77 41.30 27.12
C GLN A 79 12.35 42.26 28.18
N ALA A 80 12.39 41.83 29.44
CA ALA A 80 12.95 42.61 30.54
C ALA A 80 14.45 42.87 30.35
N ILE A 81 15.23 41.86 29.96
CA ILE A 81 16.67 42.01 29.66
C ILE A 81 16.89 42.97 28.49
N ALA A 82 16.03 42.94 27.47
CA ALA A 82 16.13 43.84 26.32
C ALA A 82 15.89 45.31 26.70
N TRP A 83 14.94 45.59 27.59
CA TRP A 83 14.65 46.96 28.06
C TRP A 83 15.61 47.44 29.15
N PHE A 84 16.08 46.52 29.99
CA PHE A 84 16.90 46.78 31.18
C PHE A 84 18.14 45.85 31.22
N PRO A 85 19.10 46.02 30.30
CA PRO A 85 20.25 45.11 30.17
C PRO A 85 21.20 45.13 31.37
N GLU A 86 21.22 46.23 32.14
CA GLU A 86 22.04 46.42 33.35
C GLU A 86 21.45 45.70 34.58
N GLU A 87 20.21 45.22 34.51
CA GLU A 87 19.53 44.59 35.64
C GLU A 87 19.84 43.10 35.73
N GLU A 88 20.82 42.77 36.58
CA GLU A 88 21.29 41.40 36.80
C GLU A 88 20.17 40.46 37.32
N SER A 89 19.22 41.00 38.08
CA SER A 89 18.11 40.23 38.65
C SER A 89 17.22 39.58 37.58
N PHE A 90 17.00 40.24 36.44
CA PHE A 90 16.23 39.69 35.31
C PHE A 90 16.96 38.54 34.63
N ARG A 91 18.30 38.56 34.64
CA ARG A 91 19.14 37.47 34.11
C ARG A 91 19.16 36.26 35.02
N VAL A 92 19.17 36.47 36.34
CA VAL A 92 19.02 35.38 37.32
C VAL A 92 17.66 34.70 37.14
N CYS A 93 16.59 35.50 37.06
CA CYS A 93 15.24 35.01 36.80
C CYS A 93 15.15 34.25 35.46
N ALA A 94 15.71 34.79 34.37
CA ALA A 94 15.74 34.11 33.06
C ALA A 94 16.42 32.74 33.13
N ALA A 95 17.54 32.61 33.84
CA ALA A 95 18.24 31.33 34.00
C ALA A 95 17.40 30.29 34.76
N GLU A 96 16.65 30.73 35.77
CA GLU A 96 15.76 29.87 36.55
C GLU A 96 14.52 29.45 35.75
N GLN A 97 13.91 30.40 35.03
CA GLN A 97 12.76 30.12 34.17
C GLN A 97 13.14 29.26 32.97
N PHE A 98 14.36 29.40 32.44
CA PHE A 98 14.88 28.51 31.41
C PHE A 98 14.97 27.05 31.89
N ALA A 99 15.47 26.84 33.11
CA ALA A 99 15.51 25.50 33.70
C ALA A 99 14.10 24.91 33.93
N HIS A 100 13.12 25.73 34.30
CA HIS A 100 11.72 25.30 34.42
C HIS A 100 11.08 24.99 33.07
N ALA A 101 11.33 25.82 32.05
CA ALA A 101 10.82 25.63 30.69
C ALA A 101 11.35 24.33 30.07
N HIS A 102 12.60 23.98 30.37
CA HIS A 102 13.27 22.79 29.88
C HIS A 102 13.50 21.75 30.99
N LYS A 103 12.53 21.55 31.88
CA LYS A 103 12.65 20.63 33.03
C LYS A 103 12.99 19.18 32.65
N ASP A 104 12.58 18.75 31.46
CA ASP A 104 12.83 17.40 30.94
C ASP A 104 14.21 17.28 30.28
N HIS A 105 14.91 18.39 30.09
CA HIS A 105 16.25 18.42 29.53
C HIS A 105 17.32 18.30 30.63
N PRO A 106 18.15 17.24 30.65
CA PRO A 106 19.03 16.92 31.77
C PRO A 106 20.09 17.98 32.06
N TYR A 107 20.41 18.83 31.09
CA TYR A 107 21.45 19.86 31.21
C TYR A 107 20.95 21.30 31.14
N ALA A 108 19.64 21.56 31.24
CA ALA A 108 19.08 22.90 30.99
C ALA A 108 19.76 24.01 31.81
N ALA A 109 19.87 23.84 33.13
CA ALA A 109 20.52 24.83 34.00
C ALA A 109 22.02 25.02 33.69
N ALA A 110 22.73 23.93 33.41
CA ALA A 110 24.15 23.98 33.06
C ALA A 110 24.40 24.67 31.71
N ILE A 111 23.51 24.45 30.73
CA ILE A 111 23.53 25.13 29.42
C ILE A 111 23.32 26.64 29.58
N ALA A 112 22.30 27.06 30.33
CA ALA A 112 22.04 28.48 30.58
C ALA A 112 23.23 29.16 31.29
N ALA A 113 23.81 28.49 32.29
CA ALA A 113 25.00 28.98 32.97
C ALA A 113 26.20 29.09 32.00
N ARG A 114 26.45 28.06 31.19
CA ARG A 114 27.57 28.02 30.24
C ARG A 114 27.45 29.06 29.14
N ALA A 115 26.24 29.29 28.62
CA ALA A 115 25.95 30.33 27.65
C ALA A 115 26.12 31.74 28.26
N GLY A 116 26.20 31.86 29.58
CA GLY A 116 26.35 33.14 30.26
C GLY A 116 25.04 33.90 30.44
N MET A 117 23.91 33.21 30.63
CA MET A 117 22.61 33.83 30.88
C MET A 117 22.68 34.83 32.05
N ARG A 118 23.43 34.49 33.11
CA ARG A 118 23.64 35.31 34.31
C ARG A 118 24.76 36.37 34.18
N THR A 119 25.28 36.60 32.97
CA THR A 119 26.37 37.56 32.72
C THR A 119 25.87 38.75 31.93
N SER A 120 26.65 39.82 31.82
CA SER A 120 26.33 41.00 31.02
C SER A 120 26.42 40.79 29.50
N ARG A 121 26.59 39.55 29.02
CA ARG A 121 26.64 39.23 27.58
C ARG A 121 25.34 39.64 26.86
N PRO A 122 25.41 40.13 25.62
CA PRO A 122 24.24 40.37 24.79
C PRO A 122 23.32 39.13 24.72
N LEU A 123 22.01 39.34 24.90
CA LEU A 123 21.04 38.23 25.03
C LEU A 123 20.98 37.38 23.76
N ASP A 124 21.04 38.00 22.59
CA ASP A 124 21.11 37.31 21.29
C ASP A 124 22.30 36.34 21.20
N ALA A 125 23.47 36.75 21.66
CA ALA A 125 24.66 35.90 21.71
C ALA A 125 24.50 34.75 22.72
N VAL A 126 23.84 34.99 23.87
CA VAL A 126 23.51 33.95 24.84
C VAL A 126 22.54 32.93 24.24
N LEU A 127 21.49 33.38 23.57
CA LEU A 127 20.48 32.50 22.97
C LEU A 127 21.08 31.66 21.84
N GLY A 128 21.92 32.24 20.98
CA GLY A 128 22.65 31.48 19.97
C GLY A 128 23.56 30.40 20.58
N ASP A 129 24.20 30.68 21.71
CA ASP A 129 24.98 29.69 22.46
C ASP A 129 24.12 28.57 23.07
N ILE A 130 22.89 28.87 23.50
CA ILE A 130 21.94 27.88 24.01
C ILE A 130 21.47 26.97 22.88
N GLU A 131 21.12 27.53 21.71
CA GLU A 131 20.68 26.77 20.54
C GLU A 131 21.72 25.74 20.09
N LEU A 132 23.01 26.04 20.25
CA LEU A 132 24.12 25.12 19.96
C LEU A 132 24.30 24.02 21.02
N ARG A 133 23.69 24.12 22.19
CA ARG A 133 23.89 23.15 23.29
C ARG A 133 22.65 22.31 23.55
N LEU A 134 21.47 22.85 23.29
CA LEU A 134 20.19 22.21 23.55
C LEU A 134 20.01 20.86 22.82
N PRO A 135 20.48 20.66 21.57
CA PRO A 135 20.37 19.36 20.91
C PRO A 135 21.35 18.30 21.43
N VAL A 136 22.35 18.70 22.24
CA VAL A 136 23.46 17.85 22.66
C VAL A 136 23.06 17.02 23.87
N VAL A 137 22.52 15.84 23.60
CA VAL A 137 22.11 14.88 24.64
C VAL A 137 22.67 13.49 24.36
N PRO A 138 22.98 12.70 25.40
CA PRO A 138 23.25 11.27 25.24
C PRO A 138 22.15 10.58 24.44
N GLY A 139 22.56 9.72 23.50
CA GLY A 139 21.66 9.04 22.58
C GLY A 139 21.46 9.76 21.25
N ALA A 140 21.73 11.06 21.15
CA ALA A 140 21.62 11.78 19.89
C ALA A 140 22.64 11.30 18.85
N TYR A 141 22.23 11.35 17.58
CA TYR A 141 23.01 10.86 16.45
C TYR A 141 23.58 12.00 15.60
N ALA A 142 24.78 11.80 15.09
CA ALA A 142 25.39 12.69 14.12
C ALA A 142 26.19 11.89 13.09
N ILE A 143 26.66 12.54 12.04
CA ILE A 143 27.50 11.95 11.01
C ILE A 143 28.70 12.82 10.74
N HIS A 144 29.88 12.21 10.63
CA HIS A 144 31.07 12.94 10.23
C HIS A 144 30.92 13.44 8.79
N ARG A 145 31.04 14.74 8.56
CA ARG A 145 30.80 15.41 7.26
C ARG A 145 31.60 14.79 6.10
N ARG A 146 32.91 14.62 6.29
CA ARG A 146 33.83 14.05 5.28
C ARG A 146 33.80 12.52 5.21
N ARG A 147 33.93 11.84 6.37
CA ARG A 147 34.07 10.37 6.41
C ARG A 147 32.74 9.63 6.24
N ARG A 148 31.61 10.32 6.43
CA ARG A 148 30.25 9.75 6.39
C ARG A 148 30.05 8.59 7.37
N ILE A 149 30.75 8.63 8.51
CA ILE A 149 30.64 7.66 9.60
C ILE A 149 29.63 8.19 10.63
N PRO A 150 28.54 7.45 10.93
CA PRO A 150 27.62 7.79 11.99
C PRO A 150 28.30 7.71 13.36
N VAL A 151 27.93 8.62 14.25
CA VAL A 151 28.35 8.63 15.65
C VAL A 151 27.15 8.84 16.56
N ARG A 152 27.25 8.32 17.78
CA ARG A 152 26.28 8.56 18.86
C ARG A 152 26.95 9.28 20.00
N ILE A 153 26.28 10.27 20.57
CA ILE A 153 26.72 10.93 21.81
C ILE A 153 26.47 9.95 22.96
N VAL A 154 27.54 9.61 23.69
CA VAL A 154 27.49 8.73 24.86
C VAL A 154 27.37 9.56 26.13
N GLU A 155 28.17 10.63 26.22
CA GLU A 155 28.21 11.52 27.38
C GLU A 155 28.38 12.96 26.93
N TYR A 156 27.80 13.89 27.68
CA TYR A 156 27.97 15.32 27.46
C TYR A 156 28.11 16.05 28.80
N SER A 157 29.15 16.89 28.91
CA SER A 157 29.32 17.84 30.00
C SER A 157 29.04 19.25 29.48
N ALA A 158 27.84 19.77 29.81
CA ALA A 158 27.44 21.13 29.46
C ALA A 158 28.26 22.22 30.15
N ALA A 159 28.90 21.91 31.29
CA ALA A 159 29.74 22.88 32.01
C ALA A 159 31.04 23.21 31.25
N ASP A 160 31.62 22.22 30.57
CA ASP A 160 32.94 22.33 29.93
C ASP A 160 32.89 22.20 28.39
N ASP A 161 31.71 22.00 27.80
CA ASP A 161 31.51 21.71 26.38
C ASP A 161 32.28 20.47 25.89
N LYS A 162 32.49 19.50 26.78
CA LYS A 162 33.14 18.22 26.48
C LYS A 162 32.11 17.15 26.19
N LEU A 163 32.37 16.33 25.18
CA LEU A 163 31.49 15.24 24.79
C LEU A 163 32.29 13.97 24.47
N VAL A 164 31.69 12.82 24.78
CA VAL A 164 32.19 11.51 24.42
C VAL A 164 31.26 10.94 23.36
N MET A 165 31.81 10.52 22.23
CA MET A 165 31.08 9.91 21.14
C MET A 165 31.59 8.50 20.87
N THR A 166 30.80 7.71 20.17
CA THR A 166 31.27 6.43 19.62
C THR A 166 30.77 6.27 18.20
N ASP A 167 31.58 5.62 17.36
CA ASP A 167 31.25 5.18 16.01
C ASP A 167 30.74 3.73 15.95
N GLY A 168 30.52 3.11 17.12
CA GLY A 168 30.11 1.71 17.26
C GLY A 168 31.26 0.76 17.59
N THR A 169 32.52 1.21 17.47
CA THR A 169 33.71 0.42 17.82
C THR A 169 34.25 0.76 19.20
N ALA A 170 34.55 2.02 19.46
CA ALA A 170 35.05 2.48 20.76
C ALA A 170 34.57 3.91 21.09
N PRO A 171 34.45 4.28 22.37
CA PRO A 171 34.24 5.66 22.76
C PRO A 171 35.50 6.51 22.55
N PHE A 172 35.32 7.77 22.15
CA PHE A 172 36.39 8.75 22.00
C PHE A 172 35.92 10.15 22.41
N ALA A 173 36.82 10.94 22.98
CA ALA A 173 36.55 12.28 23.47
C ALA A 173 36.60 13.33 22.35
N SER A 174 35.77 14.36 22.47
CA SER A 174 35.75 15.55 21.62
C SER A 174 35.23 16.75 22.43
N ASN A 175 35.10 17.90 21.78
CA ASN A 175 34.46 19.09 22.33
C ASN A 175 33.46 19.67 21.33
N LEU A 176 32.59 20.57 21.82
CA LEU A 176 31.49 21.13 21.03
C LEU A 176 31.95 21.87 19.77
N ALA A 177 33.06 22.62 19.84
CA ALA A 177 33.60 23.35 18.70
C ALA A 177 34.07 22.39 17.58
N THR A 178 34.81 21.34 17.94
CA THR A 178 35.23 20.29 17.01
C THR A 178 34.03 19.50 16.46
N PHE A 179 33.00 19.27 17.29
CA PHE A 179 31.79 18.60 16.84
C PHE A 179 31.08 19.39 15.73
N TYR A 180 30.83 20.68 15.92
CA TYR A 180 30.15 21.49 14.90
C TYR A 180 30.96 21.68 13.61
N ASP A 181 32.30 21.70 13.70
CA ASP A 181 33.18 21.76 12.53
C ASP A 181 33.12 20.46 11.70
N GLN A 182 33.09 19.31 12.36
CA GLN A 182 33.32 18.02 11.69
C GLN A 182 32.06 17.18 11.48
N TYR A 183 30.97 17.47 12.18
CA TYR A 183 29.77 16.65 12.22
C TYR A 183 28.52 17.43 11.81
N GLU A 184 27.51 16.66 11.40
CA GLU A 184 26.17 17.10 11.06
C GLU A 184 25.17 16.23 11.83
N TRP A 185 24.12 16.84 12.37
CA TRP A 185 23.08 16.11 13.12
C TRP A 185 22.33 15.13 12.21
N LEU A 186 22.00 13.97 12.77
CA LEU A 186 21.09 13.00 12.16
C LEU A 186 19.78 12.96 12.94
N ALA A 187 18.68 12.69 12.25
CA ALA A 187 17.42 12.41 12.90
C ALA A 187 17.49 11.12 13.72
N ASN A 188 16.65 11.01 14.76
CA ASN A 188 16.59 9.84 15.66
C ASN A 188 16.14 8.55 14.96
N ASP A 189 15.61 8.67 13.75
CA ASP A 189 15.18 7.58 12.86
C ASP A 189 16.07 7.47 11.60
N ASP A 190 17.22 8.14 11.54
CA ASP A 190 18.10 8.04 10.37
C ASP A 190 18.62 6.61 10.19
N PHE A 191 18.36 6.03 9.01
CA PHE A 191 18.74 4.66 8.69
C PHE A 191 20.22 4.37 8.93
N ARG A 192 21.12 5.32 8.63
CA ARG A 192 22.57 5.12 8.77
C ARG A 192 22.98 5.00 10.23
N ALA A 193 22.38 5.81 11.11
CA ALA A 193 22.63 5.74 12.54
C ALA A 193 22.08 4.45 13.14
N LEU A 194 20.80 4.14 12.85
CA LEU A 194 20.15 2.95 13.39
C LEU A 194 20.83 1.66 12.94
N ARG A 195 21.36 1.61 11.71
CA ARG A 195 22.10 0.42 11.22
C ARG A 195 23.33 0.10 12.06
N VAL A 196 23.99 1.11 12.63
CA VAL A 196 25.19 0.95 13.45
C VAL A 196 24.82 0.72 14.92
N PHE A 197 23.91 1.52 15.47
CA PHE A 197 23.68 1.58 16.92
C PHE A 197 22.44 0.82 17.40
N GLU A 198 21.46 0.59 16.53
CA GLU A 198 20.18 -0.05 16.86
C GLU A 198 19.70 -1.03 15.75
N PRO A 199 20.54 -1.99 15.29
CA PRO A 199 20.16 -2.89 14.20
C PRO A 199 18.89 -3.71 14.51
N GLY A 200 18.67 -4.05 15.79
CA GLY A 200 17.47 -4.73 16.24
C GLY A 200 16.18 -3.93 16.00
N ARG A 201 16.23 -2.59 16.10
CA ARG A 201 15.09 -1.71 15.81
C ARG A 201 14.77 -1.72 14.31
N LEU A 202 15.80 -1.65 13.46
CA LEU A 202 15.59 -1.80 12.01
C LEU A 202 15.08 -3.20 11.64
N ALA A 203 15.51 -4.25 12.35
CA ALA A 203 15.02 -5.61 12.11
C ALA A 203 13.54 -5.77 12.50
N ALA A 204 13.09 -5.08 13.56
CA ALA A 204 11.67 -5.01 13.90
C ALA A 204 10.87 -4.28 12.80
N ILE A 205 11.34 -3.12 12.34
CA ILE A 205 10.72 -2.37 11.24
C ILE A 205 10.68 -3.22 9.96
N ALA A 206 11.76 -3.93 9.63
CA ALA A 206 11.81 -4.82 8.47
C ALA A 206 10.73 -5.91 8.50
N ARG A 207 10.34 -6.37 9.69
CA ARG A 207 9.31 -7.40 9.89
C ARG A 207 7.90 -6.82 9.89
N GLU A 208 7.71 -5.71 10.60
CA GLU A 208 6.39 -5.12 10.84
C GLU A 208 5.93 -4.21 9.71
N ASN A 209 6.84 -3.41 9.15
CA ASN A 209 6.57 -2.48 8.06
C ASN A 209 7.77 -2.41 7.09
N PRO A 210 7.90 -3.41 6.19
CA PRO A 210 9.02 -3.47 5.26
C PRO A 210 9.09 -2.28 4.28
N ALA A 211 7.96 -1.62 3.99
CA ALA A 211 7.94 -0.43 3.16
C ALA A 211 8.60 0.77 3.85
N GLU A 212 8.39 0.93 5.16
CA GLU A 212 9.05 1.98 5.94
C GLU A 212 10.57 1.81 5.94
N LEU A 213 11.08 0.57 6.07
CA LEU A 213 12.52 0.31 5.96
C LEU A 213 13.09 0.80 4.62
N VAL A 214 12.38 0.55 3.52
CA VAL A 214 12.78 1.01 2.18
C VAL A 214 12.77 2.54 2.12
N ILE A 215 11.76 3.21 2.67
CA ILE A 215 11.66 4.68 2.70
C ILE A 215 12.81 5.28 3.51
N MET A 216 13.09 4.75 4.69
CA MET A 216 14.20 5.18 5.54
C MET A 216 15.54 5.10 4.78
N HIS A 217 15.80 3.97 4.10
CA HIS A 217 16.99 3.83 3.26
C HIS A 217 17.02 4.85 2.11
N LEU A 218 15.93 4.99 1.36
CA LEU A 218 15.84 5.91 0.21
C LEU A 218 16.03 7.38 0.62
N LYS A 219 15.54 7.80 1.79
CA LYS A 219 15.80 9.14 2.34
C LYS A 219 17.31 9.41 2.49
N THR A 220 18.11 8.39 2.80
CA THR A 220 19.57 8.52 2.95
C THR A 220 20.35 8.46 1.64
N CYS A 221 19.78 7.86 0.59
CA CYS A 221 20.42 7.70 -0.72
C CYS A 221 20.05 8.80 -1.74
N GLY A 222 19.43 9.89 -1.31
CA GLY A 222 18.99 10.94 -2.23
C GLY A 222 17.76 10.54 -3.05
N ARG A 223 16.88 9.72 -2.46
CA ARG A 223 15.56 9.30 -2.98
C ARG A 223 15.58 8.24 -4.09
N GLU A 224 16.75 7.73 -4.47
CA GLU A 224 16.87 6.60 -5.39
C GLU A 224 17.94 5.62 -4.92
N SER A 225 17.71 4.33 -5.13
CA SER A 225 18.70 3.28 -4.88
C SER A 225 18.47 2.12 -5.84
N VAL A 226 19.55 1.52 -6.34
CA VAL A 226 19.44 0.27 -7.10
C VAL A 226 19.24 -0.90 -6.13
N PHE A 227 18.51 -1.93 -6.57
CA PHE A 227 18.13 -3.06 -5.72
C PHE A 227 19.31 -3.74 -5.01
N ARG A 228 20.45 -3.89 -5.70
CA ARG A 228 21.68 -4.44 -5.12
C ARG A 228 22.17 -3.62 -3.93
N ASP A 229 22.23 -2.30 -4.06
CA ASP A 229 22.76 -1.43 -3.01
C ASP A 229 21.83 -1.41 -1.80
N PHE A 230 20.50 -1.44 -2.02
CA PHE A 230 19.53 -1.64 -0.95
C PHE A 230 19.74 -2.98 -0.25
N LYS A 231 19.82 -4.08 -1.02
CA LYS A 231 20.07 -5.42 -0.49
C LYS A 231 21.34 -5.46 0.36
N ASP A 232 22.44 -4.92 -0.14
CA ASP A 232 23.73 -4.90 0.55
C ASP A 232 23.67 -4.04 1.82
N ALA A 233 22.87 -2.97 1.82
CA ALA A 233 22.69 -2.11 2.98
C ALA A 233 21.89 -2.76 4.13
N VAL A 234 20.97 -3.67 3.82
CA VAL A 234 20.10 -4.33 4.83
C VAL A 234 20.53 -5.74 5.17
N THR A 235 21.29 -6.41 4.32
CA THR A 235 21.76 -7.77 4.58
C THR A 235 22.92 -7.76 5.58
N GLY A 236 22.94 -8.72 6.51
CA GLY A 236 23.96 -8.87 7.54
C GLY A 236 23.51 -8.29 8.88
N ALA A 237 23.41 -6.96 8.97
CA ALA A 237 23.08 -6.29 10.24
C ALA A 237 21.57 -6.27 10.56
N ILE A 238 20.70 -6.24 9.53
CA ILE A 238 19.24 -6.09 9.70
C ILE A 238 18.53 -7.40 9.33
N ILE A 239 18.87 -7.96 8.16
CA ILE A 239 18.31 -9.20 7.65
C ILE A 239 19.45 -10.23 7.52
N PRO A 240 19.33 -11.43 8.11
CA PRO A 240 20.34 -12.47 7.94
C PRO A 240 20.58 -12.83 6.46
N PRO A 241 21.83 -13.07 6.01
CA PRO A 241 22.14 -13.34 4.61
C PRO A 241 21.34 -14.49 3.97
N GLY A 242 21.01 -15.53 4.74
CA GLY A 242 20.22 -16.67 4.27
C GLY A 242 18.72 -16.37 4.10
N GLU A 243 18.19 -15.35 4.77
CA GLU A 243 16.76 -15.07 4.87
C GLU A 243 16.30 -14.00 3.87
N TRP A 244 17.23 -13.30 3.21
CA TRP A 244 16.91 -12.23 2.26
C TRP A 244 15.85 -12.61 1.22
N LYS A 245 15.98 -13.80 0.62
CA LYS A 245 15.07 -14.22 -0.46
C LYS A 245 13.65 -14.39 0.07
N GLU A 246 13.49 -15.01 1.24
CA GLU A 246 12.19 -15.22 1.87
C GLU A 246 11.59 -13.88 2.32
N TRP A 247 12.39 -13.06 3.00
CA TRP A 247 11.97 -11.73 3.44
C TRP A 247 11.51 -10.86 2.26
N TRP A 248 12.29 -10.80 1.17
CA TRP A 248 11.93 -9.97 0.02
C TRP A 248 10.63 -10.45 -0.64
N GLN A 249 10.38 -11.75 -0.75
CA GLN A 249 9.12 -12.24 -1.32
C GLN A 249 7.92 -11.84 -0.46
N GLY A 250 8.04 -11.85 0.88
CA GLY A 250 7.00 -11.36 1.78
C GLY A 250 6.83 -9.84 1.73
N ALA A 251 7.94 -9.10 1.68
CA ALA A 251 7.95 -7.63 1.67
C ALA A 251 7.48 -7.02 0.34
N LYS A 252 7.70 -7.71 -0.79
CA LYS A 252 7.52 -7.17 -2.13
C LYS A 252 6.13 -6.60 -2.37
N ALA A 253 5.07 -7.24 -1.88
CA ALA A 253 3.71 -6.75 -2.06
C ALA A 253 3.51 -5.38 -1.39
N ALA A 254 3.90 -5.26 -0.11
CA ALA A 254 3.81 -4.02 0.65
C ALA A 254 4.64 -2.90 0.01
N VAL A 255 5.87 -3.20 -0.46
CA VAL A 255 6.75 -2.23 -1.12
C VAL A 255 6.19 -1.75 -2.46
N LEU A 256 5.66 -2.67 -3.29
CA LEU A 256 5.12 -2.33 -4.61
C LEU A 256 3.80 -1.55 -4.54
N GLN A 257 3.00 -1.80 -3.50
CA GLN A 257 1.72 -1.12 -3.28
C GLN A 257 1.88 0.20 -2.53
N HIS A 258 3.04 0.45 -1.91
CA HIS A 258 3.23 1.64 -1.09
C HIS A 258 3.14 2.92 -1.94
N PRO A 259 2.26 3.89 -1.59
CA PRO A 259 2.01 5.08 -2.41
C PRO A 259 3.25 5.94 -2.67
N LEU A 260 4.22 5.96 -1.76
CA LEU A 260 5.44 6.75 -1.89
C LEU A 260 6.58 6.03 -2.62
N ILE A 261 6.48 4.73 -2.87
CA ILE A 261 7.57 3.95 -3.46
C ILE A 261 7.27 3.71 -4.94
N GLU A 262 8.27 3.93 -5.79
CA GLU A 262 8.27 3.48 -7.17
C GLU A 262 9.33 2.40 -7.33
N CYS A 263 8.96 1.29 -7.94
CA CYS A 263 9.83 0.16 -8.19
C CYS A 263 9.89 -0.08 -9.70
N GLY A 264 11.09 -0.08 -10.26
CA GLY A 264 11.35 -0.36 -11.66
C GLY A 264 11.03 -1.82 -12.04
N GLN A 265 11.14 -2.13 -13.32
CA GLN A 265 10.93 -3.49 -13.84
C GLN A 265 12.24 -4.29 -13.87
N GLY A 266 12.14 -5.62 -13.91
CA GLY A 266 13.28 -6.53 -14.09
C GLY A 266 13.80 -7.19 -12.81
N SER A 267 14.94 -7.88 -12.91
CA SER A 267 15.56 -8.65 -11.82
C SER A 267 16.40 -7.80 -10.85
N GLN A 268 16.72 -6.57 -11.24
CA GLN A 268 17.43 -5.57 -10.44
C GLN A 268 16.70 -4.21 -10.55
N PRO A 269 15.49 -4.11 -10.00
CA PRO A 269 14.68 -2.90 -10.14
C PRO A 269 15.33 -1.70 -9.43
N SER A 270 15.16 -0.49 -9.97
CA SER A 270 15.44 0.71 -9.19
C SER A 270 14.31 0.94 -8.18
N LEU A 271 14.67 1.38 -6.98
CA LEU A 271 13.75 1.83 -5.95
C LEU A 271 13.83 3.36 -5.86
N LYS A 272 12.70 4.03 -5.97
CA LYS A 272 12.61 5.50 -5.93
C LYS A 272 11.56 5.97 -4.93
N LEU A 273 11.85 7.05 -4.23
CA LEU A 273 10.93 7.71 -3.32
C LEU A 273 10.24 8.88 -4.03
N ARG A 274 8.93 8.79 -4.22
CA ARG A 274 8.10 9.82 -4.88
C ARG A 274 7.96 11.06 -4.01
N GLU A 275 7.91 12.23 -4.63
CA GLU A 275 7.61 13.49 -3.92
C GLU A 275 6.16 13.55 -3.47
N THR A 276 5.26 13.02 -4.30
CA THR A 276 3.83 12.92 -4.02
C THR A 276 3.41 11.44 -3.98
N ALA A 277 2.59 11.10 -2.99
CA ALA A 277 2.00 9.77 -2.91
C ALA A 277 1.18 9.48 -4.16
N ARG A 278 1.37 8.30 -4.74
CA ARG A 278 0.54 7.79 -5.83
C ARG A 278 -0.90 7.66 -5.32
N ASN A 279 -1.81 8.46 -5.86
CA ASN A 279 -3.23 8.27 -5.59
C ASN A 279 -3.69 7.02 -6.36
N SER A 280 -3.90 5.92 -5.66
CA SER A 280 -4.31 4.65 -6.26
C SER A 280 -5.64 4.78 -7.00
N ASP A 281 -6.50 5.69 -6.57
CA ASP A 281 -7.84 5.85 -7.11
C ASP A 281 -7.83 6.61 -8.44
N THR A 282 -6.91 7.57 -8.63
CA THR A 282 -6.76 8.22 -9.94
C THR A 282 -6.22 7.26 -11.00
N VAL A 283 -5.37 6.32 -10.62
CA VAL A 283 -4.89 5.26 -11.53
C VAL A 283 -6.03 4.33 -11.91
N ARG A 284 -6.82 3.87 -10.93
CA ARG A 284 -8.00 3.02 -11.17
C ARG A 284 -9.02 3.74 -12.06
N GLN A 285 -9.28 5.00 -11.79
CA GLN A 285 -10.15 5.84 -12.61
C GLN A 285 -9.63 5.92 -14.05
N THR A 286 -8.34 6.21 -14.23
CA THR A 286 -7.71 6.28 -15.56
C THR A 286 -7.81 4.94 -16.31
N GLU A 287 -7.52 3.82 -15.64
CA GLU A 287 -7.63 2.49 -16.25
C GLU A 287 -9.07 2.17 -16.66
N PHE A 288 -10.04 2.49 -15.79
CA PHE A 288 -11.45 2.31 -16.07
C PHE A 288 -11.94 3.19 -17.23
N ASP A 289 -11.48 4.43 -17.31
CA ASP A 289 -11.90 5.36 -18.37
C ASP A 289 -11.44 4.90 -19.75
N HIS A 290 -10.21 4.40 -19.85
CA HIS A 290 -9.61 3.90 -21.10
C HIS A 290 -10.01 2.45 -21.45
N ALA A 291 -10.61 1.71 -20.50
CA ALA A 291 -11.02 0.34 -20.73
C ALA A 291 -12.20 0.24 -21.71
N GLY A 292 -12.22 -0.82 -22.52
CA GLY A 292 -13.37 -1.17 -23.36
C GLY A 292 -14.60 -1.55 -22.51
N PRO A 293 -15.83 -1.48 -23.07
CA PRO A 293 -17.07 -1.63 -22.30
C PRO A 293 -17.13 -2.89 -21.42
N ARG A 294 -16.77 -4.06 -21.96
CA ARG A 294 -16.75 -5.32 -21.20
C ARG A 294 -15.73 -5.32 -20.05
N ARG A 295 -14.54 -4.75 -20.27
CA ARG A 295 -13.47 -4.69 -19.27
C ARG A 295 -13.83 -3.79 -18.08
N LYS A 296 -14.63 -2.73 -18.30
CA LYS A 296 -15.11 -1.85 -17.22
C LYS A 296 -15.85 -2.62 -16.13
N ALA A 297 -16.72 -3.56 -16.51
CA ALA A 297 -17.42 -4.42 -15.54
C ALA A 297 -16.44 -5.26 -14.69
N ALA A 298 -15.42 -5.85 -15.32
CA ALA A 298 -14.40 -6.62 -14.62
C ALA A 298 -13.53 -5.77 -13.69
N LEU A 299 -13.18 -4.54 -14.09
CA LEU A 299 -12.44 -3.60 -13.24
C LEU A 299 -13.23 -3.21 -11.98
N MET A 300 -14.54 -2.97 -12.13
CA MET A 300 -15.43 -2.73 -10.99
C MET A 300 -15.47 -3.94 -10.06
N LEU A 301 -15.65 -5.15 -10.60
CA LEU A 301 -15.68 -6.38 -9.80
C LEU A 301 -14.34 -6.64 -9.08
N GLY A 302 -13.21 -6.37 -9.74
CA GLY A 302 -11.87 -6.45 -9.14
C GLY A 302 -11.71 -5.46 -7.99
N TYR A 303 -12.14 -4.21 -8.18
CA TYR A 303 -12.15 -3.20 -7.13
C TYR A 303 -13.01 -3.61 -5.92
N LEU A 304 -14.22 -4.11 -6.16
CA LEU A 304 -15.11 -4.61 -5.10
C LEU A 304 -14.53 -5.81 -4.36
N ALA A 305 -13.81 -6.70 -5.04
CA ALA A 305 -13.12 -7.82 -4.40
C ALA A 305 -12.01 -7.33 -3.46
N GLU A 306 -11.23 -6.32 -3.86
CA GLU A 306 -10.24 -5.68 -2.98
C GLU A 306 -10.91 -5.03 -1.76
N VAL A 307 -12.06 -4.36 -1.94
CA VAL A 307 -12.83 -3.76 -0.84
C VAL A 307 -13.31 -4.83 0.15
N ARG A 308 -13.84 -5.96 -0.34
CA ARG A 308 -14.21 -7.11 0.52
C ARG A 308 -13.01 -7.71 1.26
N ASN A 309 -11.80 -7.57 0.71
CA ASN A 309 -10.55 -8.02 1.32
C ASN A 309 -9.86 -6.95 2.19
N GLY A 310 -10.54 -5.85 2.53
CA GLY A 310 -10.07 -4.87 3.51
C GLY A 310 -9.58 -3.54 2.93
N LEU A 311 -9.66 -3.33 1.61
CA LEU A 311 -9.44 -1.99 1.04
C LEU A 311 -10.58 -1.04 1.46
N PRO A 312 -10.30 0.15 2.00
CA PRO A 312 -11.34 1.15 2.27
C PRO A 312 -12.10 1.52 1.00
N LEU A 313 -13.43 1.55 1.07
CA LEU A 313 -14.27 1.95 -0.05
C LEU A 313 -14.12 3.46 -0.31
N ASN A 314 -13.81 3.82 -1.55
CA ASN A 314 -13.92 5.19 -2.04
C ASN A 314 -15.30 5.35 -2.69
N GLU A 315 -16.21 6.03 -1.99
CA GLU A 315 -17.60 6.20 -2.44
C GLU A 315 -17.71 6.96 -3.76
N GLY A 316 -16.86 7.96 -3.99
CA GLY A 316 -16.85 8.76 -5.21
C GLY A 316 -16.46 7.92 -6.43
N LEU A 317 -15.33 7.20 -6.32
CA LEU A 317 -14.85 6.30 -7.39
C LEU A 317 -15.89 5.22 -7.71
N CYS A 318 -16.43 4.58 -6.66
CA CYS A 318 -17.46 3.55 -6.81
C CYS A 318 -18.73 4.10 -7.49
N ALA A 319 -19.16 5.32 -7.13
CA ALA A 319 -20.30 5.98 -7.76
C ALA A 319 -20.05 6.32 -9.23
N GLU A 320 -18.85 6.78 -9.58
CA GLU A 320 -18.47 7.08 -10.96
C GLU A 320 -18.46 5.82 -11.84
N PHE A 321 -17.86 4.74 -11.35
CA PHE A 321 -17.88 3.44 -12.03
C PHE A 321 -19.30 2.93 -12.21
N ALA A 322 -20.11 2.97 -11.15
CA ALA A 322 -21.51 2.55 -11.20
C ALA A 322 -22.32 3.39 -12.20
N ALA A 323 -22.16 4.72 -12.22
CA ALA A 323 -22.86 5.59 -13.17
C ALA A 323 -22.49 5.27 -14.63
N ALA A 324 -21.22 4.96 -14.90
CA ALA A 324 -20.78 4.57 -16.24
C ALA A 324 -21.36 3.21 -16.67
N LEU A 325 -21.38 2.23 -15.77
CA LEU A 325 -21.95 0.90 -16.03
C LEU A 325 -23.48 0.94 -16.16
N ALA A 326 -24.16 1.79 -15.38
CA ALA A 326 -25.62 1.95 -15.47
C ALA A 326 -26.05 2.45 -16.85
N ARG A 327 -25.27 3.38 -17.44
CA ARG A 327 -25.47 3.81 -18.83
C ARG A 327 -25.28 2.67 -19.83
N GLN A 328 -24.34 1.75 -19.58
CA GLN A 328 -24.12 0.60 -20.47
C GLN A 328 -25.21 -0.47 -20.33
N ALA A 329 -25.78 -0.64 -19.13
CA ALA A 329 -26.86 -1.58 -18.86
C ALA A 329 -28.24 -1.08 -19.36
N GLY A 330 -28.46 0.23 -19.41
CA GLY A 330 -29.76 0.84 -19.74
C GLY A 330 -30.02 1.13 -21.23
N VAL A 331 -29.08 0.89 -22.14
CA VAL A 331 -29.20 1.19 -23.58
C VAL A 331 -29.64 -0.07 -24.34
N GLU A 332 -30.27 0.10 -25.51
CA GLU A 332 -30.35 -0.90 -26.61
C GLU A 332 -28.94 -1.27 -27.16
N GLY A 333 -27.97 -1.44 -26.27
CA GLY A 333 -26.59 -1.76 -26.58
C GLY A 333 -26.41 -3.24 -26.84
N GLU A 334 -25.16 -3.65 -27.04
CA GLU A 334 -24.81 -5.05 -27.21
C GLU A 334 -25.25 -5.87 -25.97
N PRO A 335 -26.11 -6.90 -26.12
CA PRO A 335 -26.69 -7.68 -25.02
C PRO A 335 -25.71 -8.13 -23.93
N VAL A 336 -24.52 -8.60 -24.36
CA VAL A 336 -23.49 -9.11 -23.46
C VAL A 336 -22.83 -8.00 -22.65
N THR A 337 -22.59 -6.83 -23.25
CA THR A 337 -22.04 -5.67 -22.54
C THR A 337 -23.03 -5.17 -21.48
N ALA A 338 -24.33 -5.14 -21.80
CA ALA A 338 -25.38 -4.79 -20.86
C ALA A 338 -25.44 -5.78 -19.68
N LEU A 339 -25.41 -7.08 -19.96
CA LEU A 339 -25.36 -8.12 -18.93
C LEU A 339 -24.14 -7.99 -18.01
N CYS A 340 -22.92 -7.87 -18.57
CA CYS A 340 -21.70 -7.73 -17.77
C CYS A 340 -21.77 -6.50 -16.85
N SER A 341 -22.28 -5.38 -17.38
CA SER A 341 -22.48 -4.15 -16.60
C SER A 341 -23.50 -4.35 -15.49
N TRP A 342 -24.62 -5.02 -15.79
CA TRP A 342 -25.65 -5.34 -14.80
C TRP A 342 -25.12 -6.23 -13.67
N LEU A 343 -24.33 -7.27 -14.00
CA LEU A 343 -23.69 -8.13 -13.00
C LEU A 343 -22.77 -7.35 -12.05
N ALA A 344 -21.94 -6.47 -12.60
CA ALA A 344 -21.05 -5.61 -11.82
C ALA A 344 -21.82 -4.62 -10.93
N LEU A 345 -22.90 -4.01 -11.44
CA LEU A 345 -23.79 -3.14 -10.67
C LEU A 345 -24.50 -3.89 -9.54
N ARG A 346 -24.97 -5.11 -9.80
CA ARG A 346 -25.61 -5.94 -8.78
C ARG A 346 -24.64 -6.29 -7.66
N ALA A 347 -23.40 -6.68 -8.00
CA ALA A 347 -22.35 -6.91 -7.02
C ALA A 347 -21.96 -5.64 -6.24
N ALA A 348 -21.99 -4.47 -6.90
CA ALA A 348 -21.74 -3.18 -6.25
C ALA A 348 -22.84 -2.82 -5.25
N ALA A 349 -24.10 -3.17 -5.54
CA ALA A 349 -25.24 -2.90 -4.68
C ALA A 349 -25.15 -3.58 -3.31
N ASP A 350 -24.44 -4.72 -3.22
CA ASP A 350 -24.17 -5.40 -1.95
C ASP A 350 -23.19 -4.63 -1.05
N VAL A 351 -22.33 -3.79 -1.64
CA VAL A 351 -21.34 -2.96 -0.91
C VAL A 351 -21.88 -1.55 -0.68
N ARG A 352 -22.56 -0.99 -1.67
CA ARG A 352 -23.17 0.34 -1.64
C ARG A 352 -24.57 0.25 -2.23
N PRO A 353 -25.63 0.26 -1.40
CA PRO A 353 -27.00 0.24 -1.89
C PRO A 353 -27.26 1.35 -2.90
N ALA A 354 -27.68 0.98 -4.10
CA ALA A 354 -28.01 1.89 -5.19
C ALA A 354 -29.12 1.27 -6.04
N GLU A 355 -29.87 2.13 -6.75
CA GLU A 355 -30.83 1.67 -7.73
C GLU A 355 -30.09 1.07 -8.93
N ILE A 356 -30.41 -0.19 -9.24
CA ILE A 356 -29.84 -0.91 -10.37
C ILE A 356 -30.90 -1.03 -11.48
N PRO A 357 -30.50 -0.92 -12.76
CA PRO A 357 -31.41 -1.19 -13.87
C PRO A 357 -32.04 -2.58 -13.75
N ALA A 358 -33.29 -2.71 -14.20
CA ALA A 358 -33.97 -4.00 -14.23
C ALA A 358 -33.22 -4.99 -15.14
N TYR A 359 -33.21 -6.26 -14.74
CA TYR A 359 -32.68 -7.33 -15.58
C TYR A 359 -33.54 -7.52 -16.83
N HIS A 360 -32.92 -7.79 -17.98
CA HIS A 360 -33.62 -8.07 -19.23
C HIS A 360 -33.29 -9.47 -19.77
N ALA A 361 -34.29 -10.36 -19.79
CA ALA A 361 -34.15 -11.76 -20.22
C ALA A 361 -33.57 -11.92 -21.65
N GLY A 362 -33.85 -10.95 -22.52
CA GLY A 362 -33.31 -10.90 -23.88
C GLY A 362 -31.78 -10.84 -23.97
N TRP A 363 -31.07 -10.50 -22.88
CA TRP A 363 -29.61 -10.41 -22.91
C TRP A 363 -28.89 -11.75 -23.16
N LEU A 364 -29.53 -12.87 -22.80
CA LEU A 364 -29.01 -14.23 -23.02
C LEU A 364 -29.95 -15.10 -23.82
N GLU A 365 -30.94 -14.51 -24.49
CA GLU A 365 -31.93 -15.28 -25.23
C GLU A 365 -31.35 -15.90 -26.50
N ALA A 366 -30.59 -15.12 -27.26
CA ALA A 366 -30.03 -15.57 -28.52
C ALA A 366 -28.78 -16.45 -28.31
N PRO A 367 -28.60 -17.56 -29.08
CA PRO A 367 -27.39 -18.39 -29.03
C PRO A 367 -26.09 -17.61 -29.26
N ALA A 368 -26.13 -16.57 -30.11
CA ALA A 368 -24.98 -15.70 -30.34
C ALA A 368 -24.58 -14.90 -29.08
N ALA A 369 -25.56 -14.45 -28.30
CA ALA A 369 -25.31 -13.74 -27.04
C ALA A 369 -24.76 -14.68 -25.97
N GLN A 370 -25.30 -15.90 -25.87
CA GLN A 370 -24.80 -16.95 -24.96
C GLN A 370 -23.33 -17.27 -25.25
N ARG A 371 -22.97 -17.45 -26.54
CA ARG A 371 -21.60 -17.68 -26.97
C ARG A 371 -20.71 -16.47 -26.69
N SER A 372 -21.16 -15.25 -27.01
CA SER A 372 -20.38 -14.03 -26.76
C SER A 372 -20.15 -13.78 -25.26
N PHE A 373 -21.13 -14.10 -24.40
CA PHE A 373 -20.98 -14.03 -22.95
C PHE A 373 -20.00 -15.10 -22.41
N ALA A 374 -20.09 -16.33 -22.90
CA ALA A 374 -19.14 -17.38 -22.56
C ALA A 374 -17.70 -16.95 -22.88
N PHE A 375 -17.49 -16.36 -24.07
CA PHE A 375 -16.21 -15.77 -24.43
C PHE A 375 -15.80 -14.66 -23.47
N ALA A 376 -16.70 -13.74 -23.11
CA ALA A 376 -16.40 -12.68 -22.15
C ALA A 376 -15.90 -13.23 -20.80
N CYS A 377 -16.48 -14.32 -20.30
CA CYS A 377 -16.01 -14.99 -19.08
C CYS A 377 -14.64 -15.66 -19.23
N GLY A 378 -14.22 -16.02 -20.45
CA GLY A 378 -12.88 -16.55 -20.72
C GLY A 378 -11.79 -15.49 -20.54
N TRP A 379 -12.08 -14.25 -20.98
CA TRP A 379 -11.23 -13.08 -20.77
C TRP A 379 -11.29 -12.55 -19.34
N GLU A 380 -12.50 -12.52 -18.79
CA GLU A 380 -12.82 -11.86 -17.53
C GLU A 380 -13.47 -12.85 -16.56
N ALA A 381 -12.65 -13.71 -15.96
CA ALA A 381 -13.11 -14.75 -15.03
C ALA A 381 -13.88 -14.18 -13.81
N LEU A 382 -13.67 -12.91 -13.48
CA LEU A 382 -14.39 -12.19 -12.41
C LEU A 382 -15.90 -12.10 -12.67
N LEU A 383 -16.37 -12.28 -13.91
CA LEU A 383 -17.79 -12.30 -14.26
C LEU A 383 -18.51 -13.59 -13.83
N ILE A 384 -17.78 -14.69 -13.63
CA ILE A 384 -18.35 -16.02 -13.43
C ILE A 384 -19.14 -16.10 -12.13
N GLU A 385 -18.57 -15.64 -11.00
CA GLU A 385 -19.23 -15.73 -9.70
C GLU A 385 -20.53 -14.89 -9.66
N PRO A 386 -20.52 -13.60 -10.03
CA PRO A 386 -21.75 -12.80 -10.09
C PRO A 386 -22.82 -13.43 -11.00
N PHE A 387 -22.42 -13.99 -12.14
CA PHE A 387 -23.35 -14.63 -13.08
C PHE A 387 -24.06 -15.83 -12.46
N ILE A 388 -23.30 -16.72 -11.83
CA ILE A 388 -23.83 -17.92 -11.17
C ILE A 388 -24.69 -17.55 -9.97
N THR A 389 -24.31 -16.51 -9.21
CA THR A 389 -24.99 -16.10 -7.99
C THR A 389 -26.29 -15.36 -8.26
N PHE A 390 -26.33 -14.43 -9.22
CA PHE A 390 -27.45 -13.49 -9.34
C PHE A 390 -28.54 -13.91 -10.34
N ILE A 391 -28.17 -14.58 -11.44
CA ILE A 391 -29.13 -14.88 -12.52
C ILE A 391 -30.29 -15.79 -12.07
N PRO A 392 -30.07 -16.84 -11.26
CA PRO A 392 -31.18 -17.68 -10.79
C PRO A 392 -32.28 -16.93 -10.02
N GLY A 393 -31.95 -15.78 -9.42
CA GLY A 393 -32.90 -14.96 -8.68
C GLY A 393 -33.72 -13.98 -9.53
N VAL A 394 -33.36 -13.77 -10.80
CA VAL A 394 -33.98 -12.75 -11.67
C VAL A 394 -34.47 -13.28 -13.02
N GLU A 395 -34.01 -14.45 -13.45
CA GLU A 395 -34.37 -15.07 -14.72
C GLU A 395 -35.18 -16.35 -14.45
N PRO A 396 -36.51 -16.35 -14.67
CA PRO A 396 -37.36 -17.51 -14.44
C PRO A 396 -36.96 -18.76 -15.25
N GLY A 397 -36.33 -18.60 -16.42
CA GLY A 397 -35.82 -19.70 -17.27
C GLY A 397 -34.30 -19.84 -17.22
N TRP A 398 -33.68 -19.58 -16.06
CA TRP A 398 -32.22 -19.51 -15.95
C TRP A 398 -31.54 -20.85 -16.26
N GLN A 399 -32.22 -21.97 -16.01
CA GLN A 399 -31.69 -23.31 -16.30
C GLN A 399 -31.45 -23.46 -17.82
N GLU A 400 -32.41 -23.04 -18.64
CA GLU A 400 -32.28 -23.04 -20.10
C GLU A 400 -31.20 -22.07 -20.56
N ARG A 401 -31.06 -20.90 -19.92
CA ARG A 401 -29.98 -19.93 -20.24
C ARG A 401 -28.60 -20.52 -19.92
N PHE A 402 -28.44 -21.12 -18.75
CA PHE A 402 -27.18 -21.75 -18.33
C PHE A 402 -26.84 -22.94 -19.23
N ALA A 403 -27.81 -23.77 -19.59
CA ALA A 403 -27.63 -24.86 -20.53
C ALA A 403 -27.30 -24.38 -21.95
N GLY A 404 -27.78 -23.21 -22.36
CA GLY A 404 -27.42 -22.56 -23.63
C GLY A 404 -25.99 -22.02 -23.66
N VAL A 405 -25.48 -21.51 -22.53
CA VAL A 405 -24.09 -21.02 -22.39
C VAL A 405 -23.09 -22.16 -22.27
N LEU A 406 -23.48 -23.26 -21.60
CA LEU A 406 -22.60 -24.38 -21.25
C LEU A 406 -21.74 -24.91 -22.41
N PRO A 407 -22.24 -25.14 -23.64
CA PRO A 407 -21.44 -25.70 -24.72
C PRO A 407 -20.24 -24.84 -25.13
N CYS A 408 -20.31 -23.52 -24.90
CA CYS A 408 -19.25 -22.58 -25.26
C CYS A 408 -18.48 -22.07 -24.02
N ALA A 409 -18.76 -22.62 -22.84
CA ALA A 409 -18.23 -22.11 -21.59
C ALA A 409 -16.72 -22.40 -21.46
N PRO A 410 -15.91 -21.41 -21.02
CA PRO A 410 -14.53 -21.69 -20.60
C PRO A 410 -14.55 -22.68 -19.44
N TYR A 411 -13.42 -23.36 -19.22
CA TYR A 411 -13.33 -24.49 -18.29
C TYR A 411 -13.94 -24.18 -16.89
N ALA A 412 -13.57 -23.03 -16.31
CA ALA A 412 -14.04 -22.62 -14.98
C ALA A 412 -15.55 -22.32 -14.93
N LEU A 413 -16.12 -21.77 -16.01
CA LEU A 413 -17.55 -21.51 -16.09
C LEU A 413 -18.33 -22.82 -16.28
N ALA A 414 -17.84 -23.75 -17.10
CA ALA A 414 -18.47 -25.04 -17.33
C ALA A 414 -18.70 -25.82 -16.02
N GLU A 415 -17.69 -25.84 -15.15
CA GLU A 415 -17.78 -26.48 -13.83
C GLU A 415 -18.90 -25.88 -12.97
N GLN A 416 -18.97 -24.55 -12.89
CA GLN A 416 -19.98 -23.86 -12.08
C GLN A 416 -21.39 -24.02 -12.66
N LEU A 417 -21.54 -23.96 -13.99
CA LEU A 417 -22.82 -24.15 -14.66
C LEU A 417 -23.38 -25.54 -14.42
N VAL A 418 -22.57 -26.58 -14.61
CA VAL A 418 -23.00 -27.97 -14.40
C VAL A 418 -23.37 -28.20 -12.93
N LYS A 419 -22.58 -27.67 -12.00
CA LYS A 419 -22.88 -27.75 -10.57
C LYS A 419 -24.22 -27.07 -10.24
N ALA A 420 -24.46 -25.86 -10.74
CA ALA A 420 -25.70 -25.12 -10.51
C ALA A 420 -26.92 -25.84 -11.12
N LEU A 421 -26.81 -26.32 -12.36
CA LEU A 421 -27.89 -27.04 -13.04
C LEU A 421 -28.26 -28.35 -12.35
N ARG A 422 -27.26 -29.13 -11.90
CA ARG A 422 -27.49 -30.35 -11.13
C ARG A 422 -28.15 -30.07 -9.78
N ALA A 423 -27.70 -29.03 -9.07
CA ALA A 423 -28.30 -28.63 -7.80
C ALA A 423 -29.77 -28.24 -7.95
N ALA A 424 -30.17 -27.73 -9.13
CA ALA A 424 -31.56 -27.42 -9.47
C ALA A 424 -32.35 -28.60 -10.08
N GLY A 425 -31.78 -29.81 -10.14
CA GLY A 425 -32.43 -31.00 -10.72
C GLY A 425 -32.55 -30.98 -12.25
N ALA A 426 -31.84 -30.08 -12.94
CA ALA A 426 -31.93 -29.88 -14.39
C ALA A 426 -30.97 -30.80 -15.19
N SER A 427 -30.80 -32.05 -14.77
CA SER A 427 -29.86 -33.00 -15.38
C SER A 427 -30.14 -33.26 -16.86
N SER A 428 -31.40 -33.27 -17.31
CA SER A 428 -31.73 -33.43 -18.73
C SER A 428 -31.15 -32.31 -19.61
N LEU A 429 -31.15 -31.08 -19.11
CA LEU A 429 -30.58 -29.92 -19.81
C LEU A 429 -29.05 -30.00 -19.86
N VAL A 430 -28.41 -30.48 -18.79
CA VAL A 430 -26.96 -30.75 -18.78
C VAL A 430 -26.61 -31.77 -19.86
N GLY A 431 -27.31 -32.90 -19.91
CA GLY A 431 -27.09 -33.94 -20.92
C GLY A 431 -27.19 -33.40 -22.34
N GLY A 432 -28.31 -32.75 -22.68
CA GLY A 432 -28.53 -32.19 -24.02
C GLY A 432 -27.57 -31.07 -24.41
N ALA A 433 -27.01 -30.34 -23.44
CA ALA A 433 -25.95 -29.35 -23.70
C ALA A 433 -24.60 -30.02 -23.95
N LEU A 434 -24.23 -31.03 -23.14
CA LEU A 434 -22.96 -31.73 -23.27
C LEU A 434 -22.88 -32.64 -24.50
N GLU A 435 -24.02 -33.17 -24.98
CA GLU A 435 -24.08 -33.93 -26.24
C GLU A 435 -23.53 -33.13 -27.42
N LYS A 436 -23.74 -31.80 -27.42
CA LYS A 436 -23.23 -30.89 -28.46
C LYS A 436 -21.72 -30.70 -28.41
N VAL A 437 -21.07 -31.11 -27.32
CA VAL A 437 -19.65 -30.86 -27.04
C VAL A 437 -18.79 -32.11 -27.29
N VAL A 438 -19.38 -33.31 -27.35
CA VAL A 438 -18.67 -34.58 -27.56
C VAL A 438 -17.81 -34.58 -28.84
N SER A 439 -18.22 -33.81 -29.84
CA SER A 439 -17.45 -33.48 -31.05
C SER A 439 -17.03 -32.00 -31.01
N PRO A 440 -15.88 -31.66 -30.43
CA PRO A 440 -15.53 -30.29 -30.15
C PRO A 440 -15.23 -29.50 -31.43
N GLU A 441 -15.92 -28.38 -31.57
CA GLU A 441 -15.51 -27.25 -32.39
C GLU A 441 -14.62 -26.31 -31.56
N PRO A 442 -13.83 -25.42 -32.19
CA PRO A 442 -12.96 -24.47 -31.48
C PRO A 442 -13.65 -23.68 -30.37
N GLY A 443 -14.90 -23.26 -30.60
CA GLY A 443 -15.71 -22.52 -29.61
C GLY A 443 -16.29 -23.37 -28.47
N THR A 444 -16.08 -24.69 -28.48
CA THR A 444 -16.55 -25.65 -27.47
C THR A 444 -15.41 -26.43 -26.81
N ALA A 445 -14.17 -26.18 -27.25
CA ALA A 445 -13.01 -26.99 -26.90
C ALA A 445 -12.68 -26.97 -25.40
N GLU A 446 -12.91 -25.86 -24.70
CA GLU A 446 -12.66 -25.79 -23.25
C GLU A 446 -13.71 -26.55 -22.44
N THR A 447 -14.99 -26.48 -22.83
CA THR A 447 -16.04 -27.32 -22.24
C THR A 447 -15.77 -28.80 -22.49
N PHE A 448 -15.26 -29.15 -23.67
CA PHE A 448 -14.84 -30.51 -23.97
C PHE A 448 -13.66 -30.94 -23.09
N ALA A 449 -12.66 -30.09 -22.87
CA ALA A 449 -11.57 -30.37 -21.94
C ALA A 449 -12.07 -30.60 -20.51
N TRP A 450 -13.05 -29.82 -20.06
CA TRP A 450 -13.72 -30.05 -18.78
C TRP A 450 -14.43 -31.42 -18.73
N LEU A 451 -15.20 -31.76 -19.78
CA LEU A 451 -15.88 -33.05 -19.89
C LEU A 451 -14.88 -34.22 -19.85
N TRP A 452 -13.81 -34.13 -20.65
CA TRP A 452 -12.75 -35.14 -20.67
C TRP A 452 -12.11 -35.30 -19.30
N ALA A 453 -11.78 -34.20 -18.63
CA ALA A 453 -11.18 -34.23 -17.29
C ALA A 453 -12.12 -34.90 -16.26
N ALA A 454 -13.44 -34.67 -16.36
CA ALA A 454 -14.44 -35.26 -15.48
C ALA A 454 -14.57 -36.78 -15.70
N VAL A 455 -14.71 -37.23 -16.95
CA VAL A 455 -14.81 -38.66 -17.31
C VAL A 455 -13.60 -39.42 -16.79
N VAL A 456 -12.41 -38.93 -17.11
CA VAL A 456 -11.19 -39.68 -16.85
C VAL A 456 -10.71 -39.54 -15.39
N SER A 457 -11.26 -38.57 -14.63
CA SER A 457 -11.12 -38.51 -13.18
C SER A 457 -12.05 -39.44 -12.41
N GLY A 458 -12.87 -40.25 -13.10
CA GLY A 458 -13.82 -41.18 -12.47
C GLY A 458 -15.11 -40.51 -11.98
N ALA A 459 -15.38 -39.28 -12.43
CA ALA A 459 -16.62 -38.56 -12.15
C ALA A 459 -17.31 -38.14 -13.48
N PRO A 460 -17.57 -39.10 -14.40
CA PRO A 460 -18.23 -38.78 -15.66
C PRO A 460 -19.61 -38.16 -15.40
N PRO A 461 -20.05 -37.20 -16.23
CA PRO A 461 -21.42 -36.74 -16.18
C PRO A 461 -22.39 -37.90 -16.37
N THR A 462 -23.22 -38.17 -15.36
CA THR A 462 -24.23 -39.26 -15.38
C THR A 462 -25.31 -39.03 -16.42
N GLU A 463 -25.40 -37.81 -16.93
CA GLU A 463 -26.37 -37.37 -17.93
C GLU A 463 -26.01 -37.79 -19.36
N LEU A 464 -24.76 -38.18 -19.60
CA LEU A 464 -24.31 -38.69 -20.89
C LEU A 464 -24.26 -40.23 -20.88
N PRO A 465 -24.51 -40.89 -22.03
CA PRO A 465 -24.22 -42.31 -22.14
C PRO A 465 -22.73 -42.57 -21.87
N PRO A 466 -22.35 -43.78 -21.42
CA PRO A 466 -20.96 -44.14 -21.21
C PRO A 466 -20.12 -43.79 -22.44
N GLN A 467 -19.15 -42.91 -22.24
CA GLN A 467 -18.27 -42.45 -23.32
C GLN A 467 -17.11 -43.42 -23.47
N ASP A 468 -16.66 -43.63 -24.70
CA ASP A 468 -15.44 -44.38 -24.96
C ASP A 468 -14.21 -43.51 -24.64
N ASP A 469 -13.47 -43.87 -23.59
CA ASP A 469 -12.24 -43.19 -23.16
C ASP A 469 -11.23 -43.03 -24.32
N VAL A 470 -11.16 -44.02 -25.22
CA VAL A 470 -10.27 -44.03 -26.38
C VAL A 470 -10.71 -42.93 -27.35
N ALA A 471 -11.97 -42.95 -27.78
CA ALA A 471 -12.53 -41.97 -28.68
C ALA A 471 -12.37 -40.53 -28.12
N LEU A 472 -12.70 -40.31 -26.85
CA LEU A 472 -12.55 -39.01 -26.19
C LEU A 472 -11.09 -38.52 -26.18
N THR A 473 -10.13 -39.41 -25.96
CA THR A 473 -8.70 -39.05 -25.96
C THR A 473 -8.20 -38.70 -27.36
N LEU A 474 -8.64 -39.43 -28.40
CA LEU A 474 -8.34 -39.09 -29.78
C LEU A 474 -8.93 -37.73 -30.15
N THR A 475 -10.17 -37.47 -29.72
CA THR A 475 -10.86 -36.20 -29.92
C THR A 475 -10.16 -35.03 -29.21
N LEU A 476 -9.64 -35.23 -27.99
CA LEU A 476 -8.84 -34.21 -27.29
C LEU A 476 -7.59 -33.83 -28.08
N LEU A 477 -6.86 -34.82 -28.61
CA LEU A 477 -5.66 -34.59 -29.40
C LEU A 477 -5.98 -33.90 -30.73
N ALA A 478 -7.09 -34.25 -31.35
CA ALA A 478 -7.59 -33.57 -32.55
C ALA A 478 -7.96 -32.12 -32.26
N ALA A 479 -8.63 -31.82 -31.12
CA ALA A 479 -8.96 -30.47 -30.69
C ALA A 479 -7.71 -29.61 -30.45
N VAL A 480 -6.66 -30.18 -29.82
CA VAL A 480 -5.35 -29.51 -29.66
C VAL A 480 -4.74 -29.16 -31.03
N GLN A 481 -4.84 -30.08 -31.99
CA GLN A 481 -4.33 -29.83 -33.34
C GLN A 481 -5.11 -28.72 -34.04
N GLN A 482 -6.44 -28.79 -34.04
CA GLN A 482 -7.32 -27.81 -34.67
C GLN A 482 -7.12 -26.40 -34.09
N ALA A 483 -7.05 -26.28 -32.75
CA ALA A 483 -6.78 -25.02 -32.06
C ALA A 483 -5.42 -24.40 -32.43
N SER A 484 -4.44 -25.21 -32.86
CA SER A 484 -3.13 -24.73 -33.30
C SER A 484 -3.07 -24.24 -34.75
N VAL A 485 -3.99 -24.74 -35.60
CA VAL A 485 -4.03 -24.44 -37.03
C VAL A 485 -4.91 -23.23 -37.32
N GLN A 486 -5.96 -23.00 -36.53
CA GLN A 486 -6.82 -21.84 -36.69
C GLN A 486 -6.10 -20.56 -36.25
N ARG A 487 -5.81 -19.68 -37.22
CA ARG A 487 -5.14 -18.38 -37.03
C ARG A 487 -6.00 -17.21 -37.52
N GLU A 488 -7.30 -17.18 -37.24
CA GLU A 488 -8.14 -16.04 -37.62
C GLU A 488 -8.53 -15.14 -36.44
N HIS A 489 -8.16 -13.85 -36.59
CA HIS A 489 -8.67 -12.60 -36.04
C HIS A 489 -8.88 -12.39 -34.51
N SER A 490 -8.73 -13.39 -33.64
CA SER A 490 -8.67 -13.17 -32.18
C SER A 490 -7.59 -14.01 -31.49
N GLU A 491 -6.33 -13.62 -31.69
CA GLU A 491 -5.14 -14.40 -31.29
C GLU A 491 -5.08 -14.77 -29.80
N GLN A 492 -5.60 -13.93 -28.89
CA GLN A 492 -5.46 -14.15 -27.44
C GLN A 492 -6.33 -15.28 -26.87
N ASN A 493 -7.57 -15.46 -27.35
CA ASN A 493 -8.45 -16.54 -26.86
C ASN A 493 -7.96 -17.92 -27.27
N LEU A 494 -7.50 -18.06 -28.52
CA LEU A 494 -6.99 -19.32 -29.04
C LEU A 494 -5.73 -19.78 -28.30
N HIS A 495 -4.86 -18.84 -27.90
CA HIS A 495 -3.69 -19.16 -27.08
C HIS A 495 -4.07 -19.70 -25.69
N GLN A 496 -5.06 -19.09 -25.03
CA GLN A 496 -5.54 -19.53 -23.73
C GLN A 496 -6.25 -20.89 -23.84
N THR A 497 -7.14 -21.07 -24.81
CA THR A 497 -7.78 -22.36 -25.08
C THR A 497 -6.75 -23.44 -25.37
N LEU A 498 -5.73 -23.18 -26.20
CA LEU A 498 -4.65 -24.13 -26.46
C LEU A 498 -3.85 -24.46 -25.20
N ALA A 499 -3.61 -23.47 -24.32
CA ALA A 499 -2.97 -23.70 -23.04
C ALA A 499 -3.82 -24.59 -22.13
N THR A 500 -5.13 -24.35 -22.04
CA THR A 500 -6.10 -25.18 -21.30
C THR A 500 -6.13 -26.61 -21.84
N LEU A 501 -6.20 -26.79 -23.17
CA LEU A 501 -6.18 -28.12 -23.79
C LEU A 501 -4.86 -28.86 -23.51
N ARG A 502 -3.71 -28.19 -23.65
CA ARG A 502 -2.40 -28.77 -23.31
C ARG A 502 -2.30 -29.15 -21.84
N HIS A 503 -2.80 -28.29 -20.95
CA HIS A 503 -2.83 -28.59 -19.52
C HIS A 503 -3.67 -29.85 -19.26
N THR A 504 -4.85 -29.92 -19.88
CA THR A 504 -5.78 -31.06 -19.80
C THR A 504 -5.10 -32.37 -20.21
N VAL A 505 -4.35 -32.37 -21.32
CA VAL A 505 -3.55 -33.53 -21.77
C VAL A 505 -2.54 -33.99 -20.72
N SER A 506 -1.95 -33.07 -19.95
CA SER A 506 -0.94 -33.39 -18.93
C SER A 506 -1.49 -33.63 -17.52
N LEU A 507 -2.82 -33.57 -17.32
CA LEU A 507 -3.45 -33.78 -16.02
C LEU A 507 -2.99 -35.09 -15.37
N LYS A 508 -2.80 -35.04 -14.05
CA LYS A 508 -2.29 -36.16 -13.23
C LYS A 508 -1.04 -36.84 -13.83
N ARG A 509 -0.10 -36.06 -14.38
CA ARG A 509 1.14 -36.56 -15.00
C ARG A 509 0.88 -37.60 -16.10
N TYR A 510 -0.15 -37.37 -16.92
CA TYR A 510 -0.54 -38.26 -18.03
C TYR A 510 -1.03 -39.65 -17.61
N GLU A 511 -1.28 -39.88 -16.32
CA GLU A 511 -1.81 -41.15 -15.80
C GLU A 511 -3.05 -41.61 -16.57
N LEU A 512 -3.93 -40.64 -16.82
CA LEU A 512 -5.18 -40.79 -17.55
C LEU A 512 -4.96 -41.27 -18.99
N ILE A 513 -4.05 -40.61 -19.72
CA ILE A 513 -3.70 -40.98 -21.09
C ILE A 513 -2.99 -42.34 -21.16
N ARG A 514 -2.17 -42.69 -20.17
CA ARG A 514 -1.53 -44.01 -20.10
C ARG A 514 -2.54 -45.15 -19.99
N SER A 515 -3.59 -44.95 -19.19
CA SER A 515 -4.65 -45.96 -19.02
C SER A 515 -5.38 -46.22 -20.34
N VAL A 516 -5.56 -45.18 -21.16
CA VAL A 516 -6.15 -45.30 -22.50
C VAL A 516 -5.20 -46.01 -23.45
N PHE A 517 -3.90 -45.69 -23.42
CA PHE A 517 -2.90 -46.32 -24.29
C PHE A 517 -2.77 -47.83 -24.07
N GLN A 518 -3.02 -48.32 -22.86
CA GLN A 518 -3.05 -49.76 -22.56
C GLN A 518 -4.25 -50.50 -23.17
N LYS A 519 -5.32 -49.78 -23.51
CA LYS A 519 -6.56 -50.35 -24.09
C LYS A 519 -6.56 -50.34 -25.63
N LEU A 520 -5.55 -49.76 -26.28
CA LEU A 520 -5.52 -49.57 -27.74
C LEU A 520 -5.14 -50.85 -28.47
N SER A 521 -5.76 -51.08 -29.63
CA SER A 521 -5.30 -52.09 -30.59
C SER A 521 -3.96 -51.66 -31.24
N PRO A 522 -3.21 -52.60 -31.86
CA PRO A 522 -1.98 -52.26 -32.59
C PRO A 522 -2.19 -51.23 -33.70
N GLU A 523 -3.32 -51.32 -34.42
CA GLU A 523 -3.69 -50.38 -35.47
C GLU A 523 -3.98 -48.98 -34.90
N GLN A 524 -4.77 -48.90 -33.82
CA GLN A 524 -5.08 -47.64 -33.14
C GLN A 524 -3.82 -46.98 -32.55
N THR A 525 -2.90 -47.79 -32.05
CA THR A 525 -1.61 -47.33 -31.51
C THR A 525 -0.76 -46.66 -32.59
N ALA A 526 -0.71 -47.23 -33.80
CA ALA A 526 0.01 -46.67 -34.93
C ALA A 526 -0.62 -45.35 -35.42
N THR A 527 -1.95 -45.29 -35.55
CA THR A 527 -2.67 -44.07 -35.91
C THR A 527 -2.42 -42.96 -34.90
N LEU A 528 -2.52 -43.27 -33.61
CA LEU A 528 -2.29 -42.33 -32.53
C LEU A 528 -0.85 -41.81 -32.49
N PHE A 529 0.14 -42.69 -32.69
CA PHE A 529 1.55 -42.30 -32.78
C PHE A 529 1.77 -41.26 -33.88
N TYR A 530 1.20 -41.51 -35.07
CA TYR A 530 1.25 -40.56 -36.17
C TYR A 530 0.56 -39.23 -35.80
N SER A 531 -0.67 -39.28 -35.27
CA SER A 531 -1.41 -38.09 -34.84
C SER A 531 -0.66 -37.24 -33.81
N ILE A 532 0.04 -37.84 -32.84
CA ILE A 532 0.84 -37.11 -31.85
C ILE A 532 2.11 -36.51 -32.47
N SER A 533 2.79 -37.28 -33.33
CA SER A 533 4.02 -36.83 -34.00
C SER A 533 3.79 -35.59 -34.88
N ALA A 534 2.67 -35.58 -35.60
CA ALA A 534 2.25 -34.50 -36.49
C ALA A 534 1.53 -33.35 -35.76
N ASN A 535 1.28 -33.46 -34.45
CA ASN A 535 0.51 -32.47 -33.70
C ASN A 535 1.33 -31.20 -33.44
N THR A 536 1.11 -30.17 -34.24
CA THR A 536 1.72 -28.84 -34.08
C THR A 536 1.20 -28.11 -32.84
N GLY A 537 0.04 -28.49 -32.35
CA GLY A 537 -0.55 -27.97 -31.13
C GLY A 537 0.10 -28.48 -29.85
N LEU A 538 0.80 -29.61 -29.85
CA LEU A 538 1.57 -30.08 -28.69
C LEU A 538 2.96 -29.44 -28.63
N SER A 539 3.46 -29.18 -27.42
CA SER A 539 4.85 -28.73 -27.25
C SER A 539 5.84 -29.86 -27.54
N SER A 540 7.07 -29.52 -27.93
CA SER A 540 8.12 -30.52 -28.21
C SER A 540 8.36 -31.49 -27.03
N PRO A 541 8.44 -31.03 -25.77
CA PRO A 541 8.51 -31.93 -24.61
C PRO A 541 7.28 -32.83 -24.49
N MET A 542 6.06 -32.29 -24.64
CA MET A 542 4.83 -33.09 -24.54
C MET A 542 4.75 -34.17 -25.61
N ARG A 543 5.08 -33.84 -26.87
CA ARG A 543 5.14 -34.83 -27.97
C ARG A 543 6.11 -35.94 -27.66
N SER A 544 7.33 -35.59 -27.27
CA SER A 544 8.39 -36.56 -26.94
C SER A 544 7.95 -37.49 -25.81
N GLN A 545 7.32 -36.93 -24.78
CA GLN A 545 6.86 -37.70 -23.62
C GLN A 545 5.71 -38.65 -23.97
N LEU A 546 4.72 -38.17 -24.74
CA LEU A 546 3.60 -39.00 -25.20
C LEU A 546 4.06 -40.12 -26.14
N MET A 547 4.98 -39.84 -27.06
CA MET A 547 5.59 -40.84 -27.94
C MET A 547 6.38 -41.90 -27.15
N GLN A 548 7.15 -41.50 -26.13
CA GLN A 548 7.83 -42.44 -25.24
C GLN A 548 6.85 -43.32 -24.45
N MET A 549 5.71 -42.78 -24.02
CA MET A 549 4.68 -43.57 -23.33
C MET A 549 4.09 -44.63 -24.25
N ILE A 550 3.75 -44.27 -25.49
CA ILE A 550 3.25 -45.21 -26.50
C ILE A 550 4.26 -46.32 -26.79
N GLY A 551 5.53 -45.96 -26.97
CA GLY A 551 6.60 -46.94 -27.22
C GLY A 551 6.78 -47.94 -26.07
N LYS A 552 6.60 -47.51 -24.81
CA LYS A 552 6.68 -48.39 -23.64
C LYS A 552 5.49 -49.34 -23.50
N THR A 553 4.28 -48.92 -23.89
CA THR A 553 3.10 -49.81 -23.89
C THR A 553 3.16 -50.81 -25.05
N ALA A 554 3.62 -50.41 -26.24
CA ALA A 554 3.74 -51.32 -27.39
C ALA A 554 4.83 -52.40 -27.19
N GLY A 555 5.91 -52.09 -26.45
CA GLY A 555 6.98 -53.03 -26.12
C GLY A 555 6.68 -53.95 -24.92
N ALA A 556 5.57 -53.75 -24.20
CA ALA A 556 5.15 -54.61 -23.08
C ALA A 556 4.12 -55.69 -23.50
N THR A 557 3.64 -55.64 -24.74
CA THR A 557 2.68 -56.59 -25.34
C THR A 557 3.32 -57.54 -26.37
N ALA A 558 4.64 -57.51 -26.51
CA ALA A 558 5.46 -58.50 -27.23
C ALA A 558 6.24 -59.33 -26.22
#